data_AF-A0A934DXD3-F1
#
_entry.id   AF-A0A934DXD3-F1
#
_cell.length_a   1.000
_cell.length_b   1.000
_cell.length_c   1.000
_cell.angle_alpha   90.00
_cell.angle_beta   90.00
_cell.angle_gamma   90.00
#
_symmetry.space_group_name_H-M   'P 1'
#
loop_
_entity.id
_entity.type
_entity.pdbx_description
1 polymer ?
#
loop_
_entity_poly.entity_id
_entity_poly.type
_entity_poly.pdbx_seq_one_letter_code
_entity_poly.pdbx_strand_id
1 'polypeptide(L)'
;MNVLIGLLVVGVSLGLYLSVGCVWSSEHLRVFGFPLPWGAWQRSSGGQWFDYVSPWSILFPPINFVLWVGAAVAPITIGEWRRKRGPDLLKRTVHGEEAPKEDGPRGDNEQGGAG
;
A
#
# COMPACT_ATOMS: atom_id res chain seq x y z
N MET A 1 -22.16 2.21 -6.69
CA MET A 1 -21.10 2.21 -7.72
C MET A 1 -20.50 3.60 -7.94
N ASN A 2 -21.32 4.66 -8.05
CA ASN A 2 -20.86 6.02 -8.34
C ASN A 2 -19.90 6.63 -7.30
N VAL A 3 -20.09 6.37 -6.00
CA VAL A 3 -19.20 6.88 -4.95
C VAL A 3 -17.80 6.28 -5.02
N LEU A 4 -17.70 4.99 -5.37
CA LEU A 4 -16.43 4.27 -5.51
C LEU A 4 -15.60 4.83 -6.67
N ILE A 5 -16.26 5.04 -7.81
CA ILE A 5 -15.66 5.64 -9.00
C ILE A 5 -15.23 7.07 -8.70
N GLY A 6 -16.06 7.84 -7.99
CA GLY A 6 -15.72 9.20 -7.56
C GLY A 6 -14.47 9.25 -6.67
N LEU A 7 -14.38 8.37 -5.67
CA LEU A 7 -13.21 8.28 -4.80
C LEU A 7 -11.94 7.86 -5.57
N LEU A 8 -12.08 6.94 -6.53
CA LEU A 8 -10.95 6.50 -7.35
C LEU A 8 -10.45 7.64 -8.25
N VAL A 9 -11.35 8.36 -8.92
CA VAL A 9 -10.99 9.53 -9.74
C VAL A 9 -10.33 10.60 -8.89
N VAL A 10 -10.91 10.96 -7.74
CA VAL A 10 -10.33 11.98 -6.84
C VAL A 10 -8.95 11.54 -6.33
N GLY A 11 -8.80 10.27 -5.91
CA GLY A 11 -7.52 9.74 -5.40
C GLY A 11 -6.43 9.71 -6.47
N VAL A 12 -6.74 9.28 -7.69
CA VAL A 12 -5.80 9.28 -8.82
C VAL A 12 -5.44 10.71 -9.23
N SER A 13 -6.42 11.60 -9.35
CA SER A 13 -6.17 13.01 -9.69
C SER A 13 -5.33 13.71 -8.64
N LEU A 14 -5.61 13.52 -7.35
CA LEU A 14 -4.81 14.07 -6.26
C LEU A 14 -3.40 13.48 -6.25
N GLY A 15 -3.27 12.19 -6.50
CA GLY A 15 -1.97 11.51 -6.59
C GLY A 15 -1.10 12.04 -7.72
N LEU A 16 -1.68 12.24 -8.91
CA LEU A 16 -0.99 12.86 -10.04
C LEU A 16 -0.60 14.32 -9.73
N TYR A 17 -1.51 15.09 -9.14
CA TYR A 17 -1.25 16.49 -8.76
C TYR A 17 -0.09 16.60 -7.76
N LEU A 18 -0.10 15.80 -6.69
CA LEU A 18 0.95 15.80 -5.67
C LEU A 18 2.27 15.20 -6.18
N SER A 19 2.21 14.29 -7.14
CA SER A 19 3.41 13.74 -7.79
C SER A 19 4.12 14.77 -8.67
N VAL A 20 3.40 15.75 -9.23
CA VAL A 20 3.96 16.77 -10.12
C VAL A 20 4.21 18.11 -9.40
N GLY A 21 3.43 18.39 -8.36
CA GLY A 21 3.48 19.65 -7.61
C GLY A 21 4.73 19.84 -6.76
N CYS A 22 5.00 21.10 -6.43
CA CYS A 22 5.99 21.49 -5.43
C CYS A 22 5.46 21.13 -4.03
N VAL A 23 6.17 20.25 -3.33
CA VAL A 23 5.76 19.71 -2.03
C VAL A 23 6.51 20.38 -0.88
N TRP A 24 7.67 20.95 -1.17
CA TRP A 24 8.43 21.74 -0.22
C TRP A 24 9.21 22.84 -0.93
N SER A 25 9.23 24.03 -0.34
CA SER A 25 9.95 25.17 -0.87
C SER A 25 10.67 25.89 0.26
N SER A 26 11.92 26.23 -0.01
CA SER A 26 12.77 27.11 0.80
C SER A 26 13.45 28.13 -0.12
N GLU A 27 14.23 29.05 0.45
CA GLU A 27 14.99 30.03 -0.32
C GLU A 27 16.02 29.38 -1.26
N HIS A 28 16.57 28.23 -0.86
CA HIS A 28 17.66 27.56 -1.56
C HIS A 28 17.26 26.26 -2.28
N LEU A 29 16.08 25.70 -1.98
CA LEU A 29 15.68 24.39 -2.45
C LEU A 29 14.17 24.32 -2.66
N ARG A 30 13.75 23.79 -3.81
CA ARG A 30 12.36 23.39 -4.09
C ARG A 30 12.34 21.91 -4.36
N VAL A 31 11.43 21.18 -3.73
CA VAL A 31 11.26 19.74 -3.93
C VAL A 31 9.89 19.50 -4.54
N PHE A 32 9.88 18.70 -5.58
CA PHE A 32 8.69 18.30 -6.31
C PHE A 32 8.44 16.82 -6.08
N GLY A 33 7.16 16.46 -6.09
CA GLY A 33 6.70 15.08 -5.98
C GLY A 33 6.55 14.56 -4.56
N PHE A 34 5.44 13.87 -4.33
CA PHE A 34 5.08 13.24 -3.06
C PHE A 34 4.34 11.91 -3.32
N PRO A 35 4.53 10.88 -2.47
CA PRO A 35 5.38 10.86 -1.27
C PRO A 35 6.89 10.80 -1.56
N LEU A 36 7.29 10.40 -2.77
CA LEU A 36 8.70 10.34 -3.16
C LEU A 36 9.07 11.54 -4.04
N PRO A 37 10.20 12.22 -3.75
CA PRO A 37 10.63 13.38 -4.51
C PRO A 37 11.24 12.96 -5.84
N TRP A 38 10.54 13.21 -6.96
CA TRP A 38 11.08 12.97 -8.30
C TRP A 38 12.02 14.08 -8.80
N GLY A 39 11.96 15.29 -8.23
CA GLY A 39 12.80 16.40 -8.66
C GLY A 39 13.08 17.35 -7.51
N ALA A 40 14.26 17.94 -7.53
CA ALA A 40 14.60 19.04 -6.64
C ALA A 40 15.29 20.13 -7.46
N TRP A 41 14.93 21.38 -7.24
CA TRP A 41 15.65 22.52 -7.83
C TRP A 41 16.43 23.20 -6.75
N GLN A 42 17.71 23.45 -7.00
CA GLN A 42 18.59 24.16 -6.07
C GLN A 42 18.88 25.55 -6.60
N ARG A 43 18.89 26.54 -5.71
CA ARG A 43 19.27 27.90 -6.05
C ARG A 43 20.78 28.08 -5.92
N SER A 44 21.41 28.52 -7.00
CA SER A 44 22.82 28.92 -7.00
C SER A 44 23.05 30.22 -6.24
N SER A 45 24.32 30.50 -5.92
CA SER A 45 24.77 31.78 -5.36
C SER A 45 24.47 32.98 -6.27
N GLY A 46 24.38 32.77 -7.59
CA GLY A 46 23.96 33.77 -8.58
C GLY A 46 22.45 33.97 -8.68
N GLY A 47 21.66 33.30 -7.84
CA GLY A 47 20.20 33.43 -7.79
C GLY A 47 19.43 32.61 -8.83
N GLN A 48 20.12 31.91 -9.73
CA GLN A 48 19.54 31.02 -10.74
C GLN A 48 19.16 29.67 -10.13
N TRP A 49 18.05 29.09 -10.58
CA TRP A 49 17.62 27.75 -10.19
C TRP A 49 18.13 26.70 -11.16
N PHE A 50 18.67 25.61 -10.65
CA PHE A 50 19.18 24.49 -11.42
C PHE A 50 18.49 23.20 -10.99
N ASP A 51 18.26 22.32 -11.96
CA ASP A 51 17.71 21.00 -11.70
C ASP A 51 18.76 20.14 -10.99
N TYR A 52 18.45 19.72 -9.77
CA TYR A 52 19.21 18.74 -9.04
C TYR A 52 18.68 17.36 -9.45
N VAL A 53 19.25 16.84 -10.53
CA VAL A 53 18.90 15.53 -11.06
C VAL A 53 19.61 14.45 -10.25
N SER A 54 18.85 13.73 -9.43
CA SER A 54 19.31 12.49 -8.81
C SER A 54 19.08 11.32 -9.78
N PRO A 55 19.96 10.32 -9.88
CA PRO A 55 19.68 9.10 -10.66
C PRO A 55 18.37 8.42 -10.26
N TRP A 56 17.93 8.59 -9.01
CA TRP A 56 16.68 8.05 -8.48
C TRP A 56 15.42 8.75 -9.01
N SER A 57 15.55 9.96 -9.57
CA SER A 57 14.46 10.76 -10.14
C SER A 57 13.67 10.04 -11.24
N ILE A 58 14.29 9.08 -11.95
CA ILE A 58 13.64 8.28 -13.00
C ILE A 58 12.73 7.19 -12.40
N LEU A 59 13.06 6.69 -11.21
CA LEU A 59 12.32 5.59 -10.55
C LEU A 59 11.14 6.09 -9.73
N PHE A 60 11.19 7.32 -9.23
CA PHE A 60 10.14 7.85 -8.37
C PHE A 60 8.77 8.07 -9.04
N PRO A 61 8.66 8.48 -10.31
CA PRO A 61 7.37 8.61 -10.99
C PRO A 61 6.56 7.31 -11.06
N PRO A 62 7.11 6.16 -11.55
CA PRO A 62 6.35 4.92 -11.54
C PRO A 62 6.05 4.42 -10.12
N ILE A 63 6.93 4.63 -9.14
CA ILE A 63 6.67 4.23 -7.75
C ILE A 63 5.54 5.06 -7.13
N ASN A 64 5.55 6.40 -7.32
CA ASN A 64 4.47 7.27 -6.86
C ASN A 64 3.14 6.86 -7.49
N PHE A 65 3.12 6.55 -8.79
CA PHE A 65 1.92 6.04 -9.46
C PHE A 65 1.38 4.77 -8.79
N VAL A 66 2.23 3.78 -8.53
CA VAL A 66 1.83 2.52 -7.86
C VAL A 66 1.32 2.78 -6.44
N LEU A 67 1.97 3.64 -5.66
CA LEU A 67 1.53 3.99 -4.31
C LEU A 67 0.13 4.63 -4.31
N TRP A 68 -0.14 5.53 -5.26
CA TRP A 68 -1.44 6.20 -5.36
C TRP A 68 -2.55 5.28 -5.85
N VAL A 69 -2.28 4.42 -6.84
CA VAL A 69 -3.22 3.38 -7.27
C VAL A 69 -3.51 2.41 -6.11
N GLY A 70 -2.48 1.98 -5.40
CA GLY A 70 -2.62 1.12 -4.21
C GLY A 70 -3.47 1.78 -3.13
N ALA A 71 -3.22 3.05 -2.80
CA ALA A 71 -4.00 3.80 -1.82
C ALA A 71 -5.47 4.00 -2.24
N ALA A 72 -5.74 4.15 -3.55
CA ALA A 72 -7.10 4.25 -4.07
C ALA A 72 -7.86 2.92 -4.02
N VAL A 73 -7.16 1.80 -4.27
CA VAL A 73 -7.77 0.46 -4.35
C VAL A 73 -7.87 -0.24 -2.99
N ALA A 74 -6.88 -0.08 -2.10
CA ALA A 74 -6.81 -0.78 -0.81
C ALA A 74 -8.08 -0.66 0.06
N PRO A 75 -8.76 0.50 0.16
CA PRO A 75 -10.00 0.62 0.92
C PRO A 75 -11.12 -0.28 0.38
N ILE A 76 -11.15 -0.50 -0.94
CA ILE A 76 -12.13 -1.36 -1.63
C ILE A 76 -11.88 -2.81 -1.21
N THR A 77 -10.64 -3.25 -1.32
CA THR A 77 -10.24 -4.63 -0.99
C THR A 77 -10.45 -4.96 0.48
N ILE A 78 -10.12 -4.04 1.39
CA ILE A 78 -10.35 -4.20 2.83
C ILE A 78 -11.86 -4.23 3.14
N GLY A 79 -12.65 -3.38 2.48
CA GLY A 79 -14.10 -3.33 2.64
C GLY A 79 -14.80 -4.61 2.17
N GLU A 80 -14.33 -5.22 1.10
CA GLU A 80 -14.83 -6.52 0.63
C GLU A 80 -14.40 -7.66 1.54
N TRP A 81 -13.14 -7.65 1.99
CA TRP A 81 -12.61 -8.65 2.91
C TRP A 81 -13.35 -8.64 4.26
N ARG A 82 -13.62 -7.46 4.83
CA ARG A 82 -14.42 -7.31 6.05
C ARG A 82 -15.85 -7.82 5.86
N ARG A 83 -16.47 -7.57 4.70
CA ARG A 83 -17.81 -8.08 4.39
C ARG A 83 -17.86 -9.60 4.28
N LYS A 84 -16.81 -10.24 3.74
CA LYS A 84 -16.74 -11.70 3.61
C LYS A 84 -16.44 -12.41 4.94
N ARG A 85 -15.62 -11.84 5.83
CA ARG A 85 -15.24 -12.46 7.11
C ARG A 85 -16.12 -12.09 8.31
N GLY A 86 -16.91 -11.03 8.22
CA GLY A 86 -17.84 -10.61 9.27
C GLY A 86 -18.86 -11.69 9.69
N PRO A 87 -19.49 -12.43 8.77
CA PRO A 87 -20.46 -13.46 9.11
C PRO A 87 -19.85 -14.67 9.84
N ASP A 88 -18.64 -15.08 9.43
CA ASP A 88 -17.98 -16.29 9.95
C ASP A 88 -17.43 -16.10 11.36
N LEU A 89 -16.92 -14.90 11.68
CA LEU A 89 -16.44 -14.57 13.02
C LEU A 89 -17.60 -14.46 14.01
N LEU A 90 -18.73 -13.88 13.60
CA LEU A 90 -19.96 -13.82 14.40
C LEU A 90 -20.54 -15.21 14.65
N LYS A 91 -20.55 -16.11 13.67
CA LYS A 91 -20.97 -17.51 13.87
C LYS A 91 -20.10 -18.23 14.90
N ARG A 92 -18.77 -18.09 14.83
CA ARG A 92 -17.85 -18.71 15.82
C ARG A 92 -18.03 -18.17 17.23
N THR A 93 -18.31 -16.87 17.39
CA THR A 93 -18.52 -16.27 18.72
C THR A 93 -19.90 -16.58 19.29
N VAL A 94 -20.94 -16.69 18.45
CA VAL A 94 -22.32 -16.98 18.90
C VAL A 94 -22.54 -18.47 19.16
N HIS A 95 -21.88 -19.37 18.41
CA HIS A 95 -22.05 -20.81 18.58
C HIS A 95 -21.01 -21.52 19.45
N GLY A 96 -20.01 -20.81 20.00
CA GLY A 96 -19.05 -21.44 20.91
C GLY A 96 -18.36 -22.66 20.31
N GLU A 97 -18.09 -22.64 19.00
CA GLU A 97 -17.45 -23.74 18.31
C GLU A 97 -15.94 -23.63 18.55
N GLU A 98 -15.49 -24.32 19.61
CA GLU A 98 -14.07 -24.50 19.90
C GLU A 98 -13.33 -25.01 18.66
N ALA A 99 -12.15 -24.44 18.41
CA ALA A 99 -11.31 -24.79 17.29
C ALA A 99 -11.11 -26.32 17.20
N PRO A 100 -11.07 -26.90 15.98
CA PRO A 100 -10.85 -28.32 15.83
C PRO A 100 -9.55 -28.69 16.52
N LYS A 101 -9.63 -29.60 17.50
CA LYS A 101 -8.45 -30.19 18.14
C LYS A 101 -7.61 -30.78 17.02
N GLU A 102 -6.36 -30.33 16.93
CA GLU A 102 -5.35 -30.99 16.11
C GLU A 102 -5.31 -32.46 16.53
N ASP A 103 -5.78 -33.35 15.66
CA ASP A 103 -5.56 -34.78 15.81
C ASP A 103 -4.05 -34.98 15.78
N GLY A 104 -3.50 -35.27 16.95
CA GLY A 104 -2.08 -35.51 17.15
C GLY A 104 -1.56 -36.64 16.24
N PRO A 105 -0.24 -36.68 15.99
CA PRO A 105 0.35 -37.62 15.06
C PRO A 105 0.02 -39.05 15.47
N ARG A 106 -0.64 -39.77 14.56
CA ARG A 106 -0.97 -41.19 14.63
C ARG A 106 0.35 -41.96 14.73
N GLY A 107 0.66 -42.44 15.94
CA GLY A 107 1.83 -43.29 16.19
C GLY A 107 1.58 -44.66 15.59
N ASP A 108 2.15 -44.91 14.41
CA ASP A 108 2.20 -46.23 13.80
C ASP A 108 3.29 -47.05 14.50
N ASN A 109 2.91 -47.73 15.58
CA ASN A 109 3.69 -48.80 16.20
C ASN A 109 3.17 -50.14 15.68
N GLU A 110 3.69 -50.60 14.55
CA GLU A 110 3.64 -52.02 14.20
C GLU A 110 4.84 -52.72 14.84
N GLN A 111 4.60 -53.28 16.03
CA GLN A 111 5.44 -54.32 16.63
C GLN A 111 4.77 -55.69 16.46
N GLY A 112 5.60 -56.67 16.11
CA GLY A 112 5.33 -58.12 16.18
C GLY A 112 5.29 -58.73 14.78
N GLY A 113 6.05 -59.74 14.39
CA GLY A 113 6.88 -60.78 15.01
C GLY A 113 7.16 -61.77 13.85
N ALA A 114 7.88 -62.88 13.90
CA ALA A 114 8.72 -63.57 14.85
C ALA A 114 9.59 -64.48 13.96
N GLY A 115 10.88 -64.61 14.29
CA GLY A 115 11.77 -65.67 13.80
C GLY A 115 11.97 -66.71 14.88
#